data_AF-A0A6B8W3N3-F1
#
_entry.id   AF-A0A6B8W3N3-F1
#
_cell.length_a   1.000
_cell.length_b   1.000
_cell.length_c   1.000
_cell.angle_alpha   90.00
_cell.angle_beta   90.00
_cell.angle_gamma   90.00
#
_symmetry.space_group_name_H-M   'P 1'
#
loop_
_entity.id
_entity.type
_entity.pdbx_description
1 polymer ?
#
loop_
_entity_poly.entity_id
_entity_poly.type
_entity_poly.pdbx_seq_one_letter_code
_entity_poly.pdbx_strand_id
1 'polypeptide(L)'
;MSGFWGKLFRRRQGDDTTLLSQKRSTLAISRAQAYARERGWVFTEQQEQVLSDTLQNLSQFGFHPGTPIDIAYVAYHCQGGLARFMAQPCRELLKLRGPELEPLFNRVLLPDVYAPGEEDAYVDLLWEAVSAAETSEYLSNVSATMDFSHTRRGTLSYTFAQRRVTHHIRLHLPHGDPDVVAEIAANISPAHFDLISDGESFYCWVRSRSTRDFLALLQEEE
;
A
#
# COMPACT_ATOMS: atom_id res chain seq x y z
N MET A 1 -24.35 -27.73 -15.86
CA MET A 1 -24.55 -27.95 -14.41
C MET A 1 -24.10 -26.71 -13.65
N SER A 2 -25.03 -25.83 -13.30
CA SER A 2 -24.80 -24.61 -12.52
C SER A 2 -24.75 -24.96 -11.04
N GLY A 3 -23.54 -25.22 -10.54
CA GLY A 3 -23.31 -25.67 -9.16
C GLY A 3 -23.46 -24.57 -8.13
N PHE A 4 -23.98 -24.97 -6.96
CA PHE A 4 -24.06 -24.24 -5.68
C PHE A 4 -22.79 -23.41 -5.35
N TRP A 5 -21.61 -23.89 -5.73
CA TRP A 5 -20.32 -23.20 -5.57
C TRP A 5 -20.17 -21.92 -6.39
N GLY A 6 -20.76 -21.84 -7.59
CA GLY A 6 -20.72 -20.63 -8.43
C GLY A 6 -21.55 -19.45 -7.88
N LYS A 7 -22.43 -19.72 -6.90
CA LYS A 7 -23.22 -18.69 -6.20
C LYS A 7 -22.52 -18.17 -4.93
N LEU A 8 -21.58 -18.93 -4.35
CA LEU A 8 -20.87 -18.53 -3.13
C LEU A 8 -19.76 -17.49 -3.41
N PHE A 9 -19.18 -17.52 -4.61
CA PHE A 9 -18.19 -16.54 -5.07
C PHE A 9 -18.77 -15.38 -5.89
N ARG A 10 -20.08 -15.40 -6.18
CA ARG A 10 -20.82 -14.21 -6.64
C ARG A 10 -21.42 -13.48 -5.43
N ARG A 11 -20.58 -13.11 -4.46
CA ARG A 11 -20.97 -12.06 -3.51
C ARG A 11 -21.20 -10.78 -4.33
N ARG A 12 -22.37 -10.15 -4.15
CA ARG A 12 -22.60 -8.76 -4.53
C ARG A 12 -21.46 -7.92 -3.96
N GLN A 13 -20.47 -7.59 -4.77
CA GLN A 13 -19.17 -7.06 -4.32
C GLN A 13 -19.12 -5.52 -4.30
N GLY A 14 -20.26 -4.85 -4.45
CA GLY A 14 -20.30 -3.38 -4.61
C GLY A 14 -20.78 -2.59 -3.39
N ASP A 15 -21.80 -3.07 -2.66
CA ASP A 15 -22.49 -2.21 -1.67
C ASP A 15 -22.17 -2.56 -0.21
N ASP A 16 -22.06 -3.85 0.15
CA ASP A 16 -21.82 -4.28 1.53
C ASP A 16 -20.36 -4.09 1.98
N THR A 17 -19.40 -4.25 1.05
CA THR A 17 -17.96 -4.03 1.30
C THR A 17 -17.66 -2.56 1.59
N THR A 18 -18.30 -1.66 0.86
CA THR A 18 -18.13 -0.20 1.00
C THR A 18 -18.68 0.30 2.34
N LEU A 19 -19.86 -0.19 2.75
CA LEU A 19 -20.44 0.12 4.06
C LEU A 19 -19.63 -0.46 5.23
N LEU A 20 -19.09 -1.68 5.09
CA LEU A 20 -18.25 -2.29 6.12
C LEU A 20 -16.89 -1.59 6.25
N SER A 21 -16.27 -1.22 5.12
CA SER A 21 -15.05 -0.42 5.08
C SER A 21 -15.27 0.94 5.77
N GLN A 22 -16.29 1.71 5.37
CA GLN A 22 -16.62 3.01 5.98
C GLN A 22 -16.85 2.93 7.50
N LYS A 23 -17.56 1.90 7.99
CA LYS A 23 -17.76 1.68 9.42
C LYS A 23 -16.44 1.41 10.15
N ARG A 24 -15.56 0.58 9.58
CA ARG A 24 -14.22 0.29 10.15
C ARG A 24 -13.35 1.54 10.19
N SER A 25 -13.37 2.34 9.14
CA SER A 25 -12.61 3.61 9.08
C SER A 25 -13.08 4.61 10.13
N THR A 26 -14.39 4.74 10.30
CA THR A 26 -14.96 5.63 11.33
C THR A 26 -14.58 5.16 12.74
N LEU A 27 -14.55 3.85 12.97
CA LEU A 27 -14.07 3.26 14.22
C LEU A 27 -12.58 3.50 14.44
N ALA A 28 -11.75 3.44 13.40
CA ALA A 28 -10.32 3.68 13.48
C ALA A 28 -10.01 5.13 13.92
N ILE A 29 -10.65 6.11 13.27
CA ILE A 29 -10.54 7.52 13.65
C ILE A 29 -11.02 7.73 15.08
N SER A 30 -12.19 7.18 15.43
CA SER A 30 -12.73 7.31 16.79
C SER A 30 -11.79 6.72 17.86
N ARG A 31 -11.10 5.60 17.55
CA ARG A 31 -10.08 5.01 18.43
C ARG A 31 -8.87 5.92 18.58
N ALA A 32 -8.35 6.47 17.47
CA ALA A 32 -7.23 7.39 17.51
C ALA A 32 -7.56 8.65 18.32
N GLN A 33 -8.76 9.21 18.15
CA GLN A 33 -9.26 10.35 18.93
C GLN A 33 -9.42 10.00 20.42
N ALA A 34 -9.98 8.83 20.74
CA ALA A 34 -10.10 8.39 22.14
C ALA A 34 -8.73 8.24 22.80
N TYR A 35 -7.79 7.61 22.11
CA TYR A 35 -6.41 7.47 22.57
C TYR A 35 -5.72 8.82 22.77
N ALA A 36 -5.87 9.75 21.82
CA ALA A 36 -5.33 11.11 21.95
C ALA A 36 -5.90 11.84 23.18
N ARG A 37 -7.21 11.71 23.44
CA ARG A 37 -7.84 12.29 24.64
C ARG A 37 -7.33 11.66 25.94
N GLU A 38 -7.21 10.34 25.99
CA GLU A 38 -6.66 9.62 27.16
C GLU A 38 -5.21 10.03 27.46
N ARG A 39 -4.44 10.33 26.41
CA ARG A 39 -3.07 10.83 26.53
C ARG A 39 -2.97 12.33 26.77
N GLY A 40 -4.09 13.06 26.79
CA GLY A 40 -4.11 14.51 26.92
C GLY A 40 -3.41 15.24 25.77
N TRP A 41 -3.40 14.64 24.58
CA TRP A 41 -2.81 15.26 23.40
C TRP A 41 -3.65 16.46 22.97
N VAL A 42 -2.97 17.59 22.79
CA VAL A 42 -3.54 18.82 22.24
C VAL A 42 -2.79 19.10 20.96
N PHE A 43 -3.51 19.06 19.84
CA PHE A 43 -2.94 19.34 18.54
C PHE A 43 -3.07 20.83 18.22
N THR A 44 -2.07 21.39 17.55
CA THR A 44 -2.06 22.81 17.19
C THR A 44 -2.74 23.04 15.86
N GLU A 45 -3.27 24.24 15.65
CA GLU A 45 -3.81 24.66 14.34
C GLU A 45 -2.77 24.49 13.22
N GLN A 46 -1.49 24.71 13.52
CA GLN A 46 -0.40 24.48 12.57
C GLN A 46 -0.31 23.01 12.13
N GLN A 47 -0.47 22.06 13.05
CA GLN A 47 -0.41 20.63 12.72
C GLN A 47 -1.59 20.20 11.84
N GLU A 48 -2.79 20.73 12.13
CA GLU A 48 -3.97 20.50 11.30
C GLU A 48 -3.84 21.14 9.92
N GLN A 49 -3.28 22.34 9.85
CA GLN A 49 -3.03 23.04 8.59
C GLN A 49 -2.03 22.27 7.71
N VAL A 50 -0.93 21.77 8.29
CA VAL A 50 0.03 20.92 7.55
C VAL A 50 -0.67 19.68 7.00
N LEU A 51 -1.48 18.97 7.79
CA LEU A 51 -2.25 17.84 7.29
C LEU A 51 -3.17 18.23 6.12
N SER A 52 -3.90 19.33 6.25
CA SER A 52 -4.80 19.83 5.21
C SER A 52 -4.05 20.16 3.92
N ASP A 53 -2.96 20.90 4.01
CA ASP A 53 -2.16 21.31 2.85
C ASP A 53 -1.48 20.11 2.18
N THR A 54 -0.97 19.16 2.97
CA THR A 54 -0.37 17.93 2.44
C THR A 54 -1.41 17.07 1.72
N LEU A 55 -2.61 16.88 2.29
CA LEU A 55 -3.70 16.16 1.62
C LEU A 55 -4.10 16.85 0.31
N GLN A 56 -4.16 18.18 0.31
CA GLN A 56 -4.45 18.95 -0.90
C GLN A 56 -3.35 18.75 -1.96
N ASN A 57 -2.07 18.82 -1.58
CA ASN A 57 -0.95 18.60 -2.49
C ASN A 57 -0.97 17.19 -3.07
N LEU A 58 -1.10 16.16 -2.24
CA LEU A 58 -1.21 14.76 -2.68
C LEU A 58 -2.36 14.54 -3.66
N SER A 59 -3.51 15.21 -3.43
CA SER A 59 -4.66 15.12 -4.33
C SER A 59 -4.39 15.64 -5.75
N GLN A 60 -3.48 16.62 -5.92
CA GLN A 60 -3.08 17.13 -7.23
C GLN A 60 -2.36 16.07 -8.08
N PHE A 61 -1.71 15.11 -7.41
CA PHE A 61 -1.05 13.96 -8.03
C PHE A 61 -1.97 12.75 -8.17
N GLY A 62 -3.22 12.85 -7.72
CA GLY A 62 -4.23 11.79 -7.82
C GLY A 62 -4.24 10.82 -6.64
N PHE A 63 -3.55 11.15 -5.55
CA PHE A 63 -3.61 10.40 -4.31
C PHE A 63 -4.78 10.89 -3.47
N HIS A 64 -5.79 10.04 -3.33
CA HIS A 64 -6.96 10.30 -2.51
C HIS A 64 -7.05 9.23 -1.43
N PRO A 65 -7.18 9.61 -0.15
CA PRO A 65 -7.32 8.62 0.89
C PRO A 65 -8.70 7.96 0.76
N GLY A 66 -8.75 6.63 0.93
CA GLY A 66 -10.01 5.88 0.92
C GLY A 66 -10.90 6.20 2.12
N THR A 67 -10.36 6.89 3.13
CA THR A 67 -11.03 7.21 4.38
C THR A 67 -10.64 8.61 4.87
N PRO A 68 -11.49 9.29 5.66
CA PRO A 68 -11.09 10.53 6.31
C PRO A 68 -9.87 10.32 7.22
N ILE A 69 -8.99 11.31 7.30
CA ILE A 69 -7.78 11.30 8.13
C ILE A 69 -7.78 12.61 8.92
N ASP A 70 -7.56 12.52 10.23
CA ASP A 70 -7.32 13.68 11.10
C ASP A 70 -5.94 13.57 11.76
N ILE A 71 -5.53 14.63 12.44
CA ILE A 71 -4.21 14.70 13.05
C ILE A 71 -4.02 13.66 14.18
N ALA A 72 -5.11 13.26 14.84
CA ALA A 72 -5.08 12.21 15.85
C ALA A 72 -4.78 10.85 15.22
N TYR A 73 -5.37 10.57 14.06
CA TYR A 73 -5.08 9.40 13.25
C TYR A 73 -3.60 9.35 12.86
N VAL A 74 -3.07 10.46 12.35
CA VAL A 74 -1.65 10.56 11.98
C VAL A 74 -0.75 10.31 13.19
N ALA A 75 -1.03 10.97 14.32
CA ALA A 75 -0.24 10.81 15.54
C ALA A 75 -0.27 9.37 16.10
N TYR A 76 -1.37 8.65 15.88
CA TYR A 76 -1.54 7.27 16.32
C TYR A 76 -0.88 6.25 15.37
N HIS A 77 -1.00 6.44 14.05
CA HIS A 77 -0.60 5.46 13.04
C HIS A 77 0.77 5.73 12.39
N CYS A 78 1.29 6.95 12.42
CA CYS A 78 2.59 7.27 11.84
C CYS A 78 3.72 6.62 12.66
N GLN A 79 4.60 5.89 11.99
CA GLN A 79 5.77 5.30 12.62
C GLN A 79 6.77 6.39 13.03
N GLY A 80 7.03 6.54 14.33
CA GLY A 80 7.78 7.69 14.86
C GLY A 80 6.89 8.87 15.28
N GLY A 81 5.58 8.73 15.12
CA GLY A 81 4.56 9.64 15.62
C GLY A 81 4.55 10.99 14.90
N LEU A 82 3.88 11.95 15.52
CA LEU A 82 3.60 13.24 14.90
C LEU A 82 4.86 14.04 14.52
N ALA A 83 5.95 13.91 15.28
CA ALA A 83 7.20 14.59 14.95
C ALA A 83 7.79 14.13 13.61
N ARG A 84 7.67 12.83 13.29
CA ARG A 84 8.09 12.26 12.01
C ARG A 84 7.23 12.80 10.88
N PHE A 85 5.91 12.77 11.04
CA PHE A 85 4.98 13.36 10.07
C PHE A 85 5.29 14.83 9.80
N MET A 86 5.52 15.64 10.84
CA MET A 86 5.82 17.06 10.65
C MET A 86 7.15 17.32 9.92
N ALA A 87 8.08 16.37 9.94
CA ALA A 87 9.33 16.46 9.19
C ALA A 87 9.15 16.07 7.71
N GLN A 88 8.35 15.03 7.43
CA GLN A 88 8.15 14.51 6.06
C GLN A 88 6.66 14.23 5.77
N PRO A 89 5.81 15.28 5.67
CA PRO A 89 4.36 15.10 5.67
C PRO A 89 3.83 14.21 4.54
N CYS A 90 4.28 14.43 3.29
CA CYS A 90 3.82 13.66 2.13
C CYS A 90 4.27 12.21 2.24
N ARG A 91 5.56 11.96 2.54
CA ARG A 91 6.09 10.60 2.66
C ARG A 91 5.38 9.81 3.75
N GLU A 92 5.22 10.42 4.92
CA GLU A 92 4.63 9.73 6.06
C GLU A 92 3.12 9.49 5.88
N LEU A 93 2.37 10.41 5.24
CA LEU A 93 0.96 10.16 4.89
C LEU A 93 0.82 9.00 3.92
N LEU A 94 1.61 8.96 2.85
CA LEU A 94 1.52 7.89 1.86
C LEU A 94 1.88 6.52 2.45
N LYS A 95 2.63 6.49 3.56
CA LYS A 95 2.96 5.27 4.32
C LYS A 95 1.91 4.86 5.34
N LEU A 96 0.86 5.66 5.56
CA LEU A 96 -0.18 5.29 6.49
C LEU A 96 -1.02 4.12 5.98
N ARG A 97 -1.24 3.16 6.86
CA ARG A 97 -2.17 2.05 6.67
C ARG A 97 -3.51 2.33 7.33
N GLY A 98 -4.56 1.75 6.76
CA GLY A 98 -5.89 1.63 7.32
C GLY A 98 -5.95 0.61 8.45
N PRO A 99 -7.14 0.45 9.05
CA PRO A 99 -7.36 -0.47 10.17
C PRO A 99 -7.18 -1.95 9.83
N GLU A 100 -7.27 -2.33 8.56
CA GLU A 100 -7.05 -3.70 8.07
C GLU A 100 -5.67 -3.85 7.43
N LEU A 101 -4.75 -2.93 7.74
CA LEU A 101 -3.38 -2.86 7.20
C LEU A 101 -3.29 -2.57 5.71
N GLU A 102 -4.38 -2.13 5.07
CA GLU A 102 -4.38 -1.69 3.68
C GLU A 102 -3.74 -0.30 3.51
N PRO A 103 -3.07 0.02 2.40
CA PRO A 103 -2.65 1.40 2.12
C PRO A 103 -3.84 2.36 2.13
N LEU A 104 -3.72 3.51 2.79
CA LEU A 104 -4.81 4.50 2.83
C LEU A 104 -5.05 5.17 1.48
N PHE A 105 -4.00 5.34 0.68
CA PHE A 105 -4.05 6.02 -0.60
C PHE A 105 -4.10 5.01 -1.74
N ASN A 106 -4.87 5.34 -2.78
CA ASN A 106 -4.82 4.63 -4.05
C ASN A 106 -3.43 4.71 -4.68
N ARG A 107 -3.09 3.76 -5.56
CA ARG A 107 -1.80 3.77 -6.29
C ARG A 107 -0.57 3.76 -5.37
N VAL A 108 -0.74 3.24 -4.15
CA VAL A 108 0.32 3.00 -3.19
C VAL A 108 0.37 1.52 -2.87
N LEU A 109 1.57 0.97 -2.90
CA LEU A 109 1.91 -0.35 -2.37
C LEU A 109 2.81 -0.14 -1.15
N LEU A 110 2.34 -0.65 -0.02
CA LEU A 110 3.11 -0.80 1.20
C LEU A 110 3.32 -2.30 1.36
N PRO A 111 4.43 -2.85 0.84
CA PRO A 111 4.72 -4.26 1.03
C PRO A 111 4.80 -4.49 2.53
N ASP A 112 4.00 -5.43 3.05
CA ASP A 112 4.20 -5.80 4.44
C ASP A 112 5.61 -6.34 4.61
N VAL A 113 6.17 -6.18 5.79
CA VAL A 113 7.47 -6.74 6.14
C VAL A 113 7.30 -8.26 6.13
N TYR A 114 7.37 -8.87 4.94
CA TYR A 114 6.87 -10.21 4.70
C TYR A 114 7.59 -11.18 5.61
N ALA A 115 6.82 -12.00 6.33
CA ALA A 115 7.34 -13.19 6.96
C ALA A 115 7.72 -14.16 5.83
N PRO A 116 9.02 -14.39 5.56
CA PRO A 116 9.50 -15.23 4.46
C PRO A 116 9.23 -16.73 4.70
N GLY A 117 8.24 -17.08 5.53
CA GLY A 117 7.91 -18.44 5.97
C GLY A 117 6.59 -18.98 5.41
N GLU A 118 5.83 -18.18 4.65
CA GLU A 118 4.58 -18.62 4.03
C GLU A 118 4.78 -18.78 2.53
N GLU A 119 4.32 -19.93 1.99
CA GLU A 119 4.47 -20.28 0.58
C GLU A 119 3.80 -19.26 -0.35
N ASP A 120 2.69 -18.68 0.12
CA ASP A 120 1.83 -17.78 -0.64
C ASP A 120 2.17 -16.29 -0.48
N ALA A 121 3.12 -15.90 0.39
CA ALA A 121 3.40 -14.49 0.69
C ALA A 121 3.72 -13.65 -0.57
N TYR A 122 4.44 -14.21 -1.53
CA TYR A 122 4.77 -13.54 -2.79
C TYR A 122 3.63 -13.54 -3.81
N VAL A 123 2.71 -14.50 -3.69
CA VAL A 123 1.47 -14.51 -4.48
C VAL A 123 0.56 -13.40 -3.97
N ASP A 124 0.44 -13.26 -2.65
CA ASP A 124 -0.36 -12.20 -2.02
C ASP A 124 0.22 -10.81 -2.33
N LEU A 125 1.54 -10.63 -2.18
CA LEU A 125 2.23 -9.41 -2.62
C LEU A 125 1.93 -9.06 -4.09
N LEU A 126 1.96 -10.06 -4.99
CA LEU A 126 1.68 -9.83 -6.39
C LEU A 126 0.23 -9.34 -6.59
N TRP A 127 -0.73 -9.94 -5.89
CA TRP A 127 -2.13 -9.51 -5.92
C TRP A 127 -2.33 -8.11 -5.33
N GLU A 128 -1.67 -7.80 -4.22
CA GLU A 128 -1.64 -6.46 -3.64
C GLU A 128 -1.07 -5.44 -4.63
N ALA A 129 0.04 -5.76 -5.27
CA ALA A 129 0.71 -4.88 -6.23
C ALA A 129 -0.18 -4.61 -7.45
N VAL A 130 -0.77 -5.64 -8.07
CA VAL A 130 -1.68 -5.43 -9.22
C VAL A 130 -3.00 -4.77 -8.83
N SER A 131 -3.45 -4.93 -7.58
CA SER A 131 -4.61 -4.21 -7.06
C SER A 131 -4.28 -2.73 -6.88
N ALA A 132 -3.16 -2.42 -6.22
CA ALA A 132 -2.69 -1.06 -6.00
C ALA A 132 -2.39 -0.33 -7.31
N ALA A 133 -1.80 -1.01 -8.29
CA ALA A 133 -1.57 -0.49 -9.63
C ALA A 133 -2.83 -0.52 -10.52
N GLU A 134 -3.97 -1.03 -10.05
CA GLU A 134 -5.20 -1.19 -10.84
C GLU A 134 -4.94 -1.90 -12.18
N THR A 135 -4.13 -2.96 -12.15
CA THR A 135 -3.73 -3.77 -13.32
C THR A 135 -4.07 -5.26 -13.18
N SER A 136 -4.93 -5.60 -12.20
CA SER A 136 -5.32 -6.99 -11.90
C SER A 136 -5.89 -7.77 -13.10
N GLU A 137 -6.60 -7.09 -14.00
CA GLU A 137 -7.16 -7.67 -15.23
C GLU A 137 -6.12 -8.21 -16.22
N TYR A 138 -4.87 -7.74 -16.13
CA TYR A 138 -3.78 -8.20 -16.98
C TYR A 138 -3.02 -9.40 -16.40
N LEU A 139 -3.33 -9.80 -15.16
CA LEU A 139 -2.65 -10.88 -14.45
C LEU A 139 -3.33 -12.23 -14.69
N SER A 140 -2.53 -13.24 -14.99
CA SER A 140 -3.00 -14.63 -15.14
C SER A 140 -1.88 -15.65 -14.87
N ASN A 141 -2.24 -16.93 -14.73
CA ASN A 141 -1.31 -18.06 -14.61
C ASN A 141 -0.27 -17.89 -13.48
N VAL A 142 -0.72 -17.45 -12.30
CA VAL A 142 0.14 -17.24 -11.12
C VAL A 142 0.50 -18.58 -10.49
N SER A 143 1.78 -18.77 -10.19
CA SER A 143 2.30 -19.95 -9.47
C SER A 143 3.52 -19.55 -8.66
N ALA A 144 3.63 -20.08 -7.45
CA ALA A 144 4.79 -19.96 -6.60
C ALA A 144 5.30 -21.35 -6.20
N THR A 145 6.60 -21.44 -5.94
CA THR A 145 7.23 -22.65 -5.39
C THR A 145 8.34 -22.20 -4.46
N MET A 146 8.27 -22.61 -3.20
CA MET A 146 9.23 -22.22 -2.16
C MET A 146 9.92 -23.46 -1.59
N ASP A 147 11.25 -23.45 -1.55
CA ASP A 147 12.06 -24.42 -0.84
C ASP A 147 12.62 -23.76 0.43
N PHE A 148 11.93 -23.95 1.55
CA PHE A 148 12.34 -23.47 2.87
C PHE A 148 13.43 -24.34 3.53
N SER A 149 13.91 -25.40 2.86
CA SER A 149 14.89 -26.33 3.41
C SER A 149 16.32 -25.77 3.33
N HIS A 150 17.25 -26.51 2.74
CA HIS A 150 18.68 -26.18 2.73
C HIS A 150 19.02 -25.03 1.80
N THR A 151 18.30 -24.85 0.68
CA THR A 151 18.65 -23.82 -0.31
C THR A 151 18.00 -22.47 -0.03
N ARG A 152 16.88 -22.44 0.72
CA ARG A 152 16.09 -21.24 1.06
C ARG A 152 15.86 -20.36 -0.18
N ARG A 153 15.29 -20.98 -1.21
CA ARG A 153 15.03 -20.34 -2.51
C ARG A 153 13.59 -20.55 -2.92
N GLY A 154 13.07 -19.63 -3.72
CA GLY A 154 11.76 -19.77 -4.31
C GLY A 154 11.71 -19.26 -5.74
N THR A 155 10.60 -19.54 -6.40
CA THR A 155 10.28 -18.97 -7.70
C THR A 155 8.84 -18.50 -7.71
N LEU A 156 8.61 -17.29 -8.20
CA LEU A 156 7.28 -16.76 -8.53
C LEU A 156 7.19 -16.61 -10.04
N SER A 157 6.21 -17.24 -10.66
CA SER A 157 5.94 -17.16 -12.10
C SER A 157 4.51 -16.72 -12.37
N TYR A 158 4.33 -15.78 -13.30
CA TYR A 158 3.02 -15.31 -13.73
C TYR A 158 3.05 -14.81 -15.17
N THR A 159 1.86 -14.57 -15.74
CA THR A 159 1.68 -13.86 -17.01
C THR A 159 1.06 -12.50 -16.75
N PHE A 160 1.70 -11.44 -17.23
CA PHE A 160 1.20 -10.07 -17.13
C PHE A 160 1.18 -9.43 -18.51
N ALA A 161 0.01 -8.95 -18.96
CA ALA A 161 -0.18 -8.34 -20.28
C ALA A 161 0.41 -9.22 -21.42
N GLN A 162 0.11 -10.53 -21.40
CA GLN A 162 0.60 -11.55 -22.33
C GLN A 162 2.10 -11.87 -22.26
N ARG A 163 2.87 -11.24 -21.37
CA ARG A 163 4.29 -11.54 -21.13
C ARG A 163 4.44 -12.49 -19.94
N ARG A 164 5.21 -13.56 -20.12
CA ARG A 164 5.62 -14.44 -19.01
C ARG A 164 6.72 -13.77 -18.20
N VAL A 165 6.56 -13.73 -16.89
CA VAL A 165 7.52 -13.20 -15.91
C VAL A 165 7.89 -14.29 -14.92
N THR A 166 9.14 -14.32 -14.48
CA THR A 166 9.61 -15.26 -13.45
C THR A 166 10.65 -14.58 -12.59
N HIS A 167 10.43 -14.61 -11.27
CA HIS A 167 11.35 -14.09 -10.27
C HIS A 167 12.00 -15.25 -9.51
N HIS A 168 13.26 -15.07 -9.15
CA HIS A 168 13.98 -15.97 -8.27
C HIS A 168 14.12 -15.33 -6.90
N ILE A 169 13.59 -16.00 -5.88
CA ILE A 169 13.42 -15.45 -4.53
C ILE A 169 14.48 -16.02 -3.60
N ARG A 170 15.11 -15.14 -2.80
CA ARG A 170 15.99 -15.53 -1.70
C ARG A 170 15.25 -15.46 -0.37
N LEU A 171 15.02 -16.60 0.27
CA LEU A 171 14.21 -16.74 1.51
C LEU A 171 15.04 -16.58 2.81
N HIS A 172 16.30 -16.14 2.72
CA HIS A 172 17.17 -15.97 3.89
C HIS A 172 17.09 -14.56 4.51
N LEU A 173 16.31 -13.67 3.89
CA LEU A 173 16.17 -12.30 4.35
C LEU A 173 15.00 -12.21 5.35
N PRO A 174 15.16 -11.45 6.45
CA PRO A 174 14.16 -11.36 7.50
C PRO A 174 12.83 -10.74 7.05
N HIS A 175 12.82 -10.05 5.90
CA HIS A 175 11.76 -9.16 5.44
C HIS A 175 11.39 -9.38 3.96
N GLY A 176 11.67 -10.58 3.43
CA GLY A 176 11.57 -10.86 2.00
C GLY A 176 12.75 -10.33 1.19
N ASP A 177 12.77 -10.68 -0.10
CA ASP A 177 13.74 -10.27 -1.11
C ASP A 177 13.32 -8.93 -1.74
N PRO A 178 13.95 -7.79 -1.36
CA PRO A 178 13.53 -6.45 -1.80
C PRO A 178 13.71 -6.26 -3.30
N ASP A 179 14.67 -6.95 -3.91
CA ASP A 179 14.88 -6.91 -5.36
C ASP A 179 13.65 -7.48 -6.07
N VAL A 180 13.09 -8.59 -5.57
CA VAL A 180 11.87 -9.19 -6.12
C VAL A 180 10.67 -8.27 -5.94
N VAL A 181 10.53 -7.60 -4.79
CA VAL A 181 9.45 -6.63 -4.55
C VAL A 181 9.52 -5.49 -5.57
N ALA A 182 10.71 -4.90 -5.76
CA ALA A 182 10.94 -3.84 -6.73
C ALA A 182 10.66 -4.29 -8.16
N GLU A 183 11.13 -5.50 -8.54
CA GLU A 183 10.88 -6.07 -9.85
C GLU A 183 9.39 -6.35 -10.10
N ILE A 184 8.65 -6.85 -9.10
CA ILE A 184 7.20 -7.04 -9.19
C ILE A 184 6.53 -5.70 -9.46
N ALA A 185 6.78 -4.69 -8.62
CA ALA A 185 6.19 -3.35 -8.74
C ALA A 185 6.49 -2.71 -10.11
N ALA A 186 7.72 -2.86 -10.60
CA ALA A 186 8.10 -2.38 -11.92
C ALA A 186 7.37 -3.12 -13.06
N ASN A 187 7.30 -4.46 -12.99
CA ASN A 187 6.69 -5.27 -14.04
C ASN A 187 5.18 -5.06 -14.19
N ILE A 188 4.50 -4.75 -13.10
CA ILE A 188 3.04 -4.53 -13.05
C ILE A 188 2.63 -3.06 -13.23
N SER A 189 3.62 -2.18 -13.43
CA SER A 189 3.41 -0.74 -13.56
C SER A 189 2.49 -0.42 -14.75
N PRO A 190 1.45 0.42 -14.54
CA PRO A 190 0.54 0.81 -15.61
C PRO A 190 1.24 1.67 -16.65
N ALA A 191 0.73 1.63 -17.88
CA ALA A 191 1.17 2.58 -18.91
C ALA A 191 0.87 4.03 -18.46
N HIS A 192 1.80 4.95 -18.77
CA HIS A 192 1.72 6.39 -18.42
C HIS A 192 1.84 6.70 -16.92
N PHE A 193 2.32 5.75 -16.13
CA PHE A 193 2.72 5.97 -14.74
C PHE A 193 4.18 5.60 -14.55
N ASP A 194 4.87 6.40 -13.75
CA ASP A 194 6.22 6.09 -13.28
C ASP A 194 6.11 5.52 -11.87
N LEU A 195 6.91 4.49 -11.61
CA LEU A 195 7.08 3.92 -10.28
C LEU A 195 8.06 4.78 -9.48
N ILE A 196 7.66 5.17 -8.28
CA ILE A 196 8.48 5.89 -7.32
C ILE A 196 8.58 5.02 -6.07
N SER A 197 9.77 4.95 -5.48
CA SER A 197 10.03 4.17 -4.28
C SER A 197 11.05 4.85 -3.38
N ASP A 198 10.94 4.60 -2.08
CA ASP A 198 12.00 4.95 -1.12
C ASP A 198 13.09 3.88 -1.04
N GLY A 199 12.97 2.79 -1.80
CA GLY A 199 13.92 1.68 -1.87
C GLY A 199 13.76 0.65 -0.75
N GLU A 200 12.84 0.83 0.19
CA GLU A 200 12.71 -0.03 1.36
C GLU A 200 11.29 -0.54 1.58
N SER A 201 10.33 0.35 1.71
CA SER A 201 9.04 0.06 2.37
C SER A 201 7.85 0.68 1.67
N PHE A 202 8.08 1.47 0.62
CA PHE A 202 7.05 2.23 -0.06
C PHE A 202 7.27 2.24 -1.57
N TYR A 203 6.17 2.04 -2.28
CA TYR A 203 6.09 2.15 -3.73
C TYR A 203 4.80 2.92 -4.08
N CYS A 204 4.89 3.87 -5.00
CA CYS A 204 3.69 4.48 -5.57
C CYS A 204 3.81 4.71 -7.06
N TRP A 205 2.66 4.80 -7.72
CA TRP A 205 2.56 5.09 -9.14
C TRP A 205 2.03 6.49 -9.34
N VAL A 206 2.84 7.35 -9.93
CA VAL A 206 2.48 8.73 -10.30
C VAL A 206 2.38 8.83 -11.80
N ARG A 207 1.42 9.60 -12.32
CA ARG A 207 1.33 9.83 -13.76
C ARG A 207 2.64 10.40 -14.28
N SER A 208 3.20 9.84 -15.36
CA SER A 208 4.54 10.21 -15.85
C SER A 208 4.72 11.72 -16.12
N ARG A 209 3.64 12.40 -16.51
CA ARG A 209 3.63 13.85 -16.74
C ARG A 209 3.82 14.70 -15.47
N SER A 210 3.62 14.11 -14.29
CA SER A 210 3.64 14.77 -12.97
C SER A 210 4.77 14.25 -12.08
N THR A 211 5.52 13.23 -12.51
CA THR A 211 6.59 12.59 -11.74
C THR A 211 7.65 13.58 -11.28
N ARG A 212 8.10 14.48 -12.16
CA ARG A 212 9.12 15.47 -11.82
C ARG A 212 8.68 16.39 -10.67
N ASP A 213 7.47 16.91 -10.76
CA ASP A 213 6.93 17.84 -9.77
C ASP A 213 6.67 17.12 -8.45
N PHE A 214 6.24 15.86 -8.51
CA PHE A 214 6.06 15.04 -7.31
C PHE A 214 7.38 14.72 -6.62
N LEU A 215 8.43 14.37 -7.38
CA LEU A 215 9.76 14.15 -6.80
C LEU A 215 10.33 15.42 -6.17
N ALA A 216 10.10 16.59 -6.79
CA ALA A 216 10.49 17.87 -6.19
C ALA A 216 9.77 18.11 -4.85
N LEU A 217 8.46 17.85 -4.78
CA LEU A 217 7.69 17.91 -3.53
C LEU A 217 8.28 16.99 -2.45
N LEU A 218 8.66 15.76 -2.80
CA LEU A 218 9.26 14.82 -1.84
C LEU A 218 10.69 15.18 -1.41
N GLN A 219 11.40 16.01 -2.17
CA GLN A 219 12.75 16.49 -1.87
C GLN A 219 12.73 17.76 -1.01
N GLU A 220 11.68 18.58 -1.11
CA GLU A 220 11.49 19.74 -0.23
C GLU A 220 11.29 19.34 1.25
N GLU A 221 11.03 18.06 1.52
CA GLU A 221 10.88 17.47 2.85
C GLU A 221 12.20 16.91 3.46
N GLU A 222 13.31 16.89 2.72
CA GLU A 222 14.63 16.40 3.18
C GLU A 222 15.53 17.51 3.74
#